data_AF-A0A5P9C8M3-F1
#
_entry.id   AF-A0A5P9C8M3-F1
#
_cell.length_a   1.000
_cell.length_b   1.000
_cell.length_c   1.000
_cell.angle_alpha   90.00
_cell.angle_beta   90.00
_cell.angle_gamma   90.00
#
_symmetry.space_group_name_H-M   'P 1'
#
loop_
_entity.id
_entity.type
_entity.pdbx_description
1 polymer ?
#
loop_
_entity_poly.entity_id
_entity_poly.type
_entity_poly.pdbx_seq_one_letter_code
_entity_poly.pdbx_strand_id
1 'polypeptide(L)' 'MSARQPSASVWRIPLVREIAVILLIKLTLLLSIKAIWFNEPTVPGDGQQRVEAHLFGPATTPSSIPTEEKPR' A
#
# COMPACT_ATOMS: atom_id res chain seq x y z
N MET A 1 13.35 26.02 39.75
CA MET A 1 13.16 24.56 39.93
C MET A 1 12.03 24.12 39.02
N SER A 2 12.32 23.52 37.86
CA SER A 2 11.28 23.02 36.95
C SER A 2 10.81 21.65 37.41
N ALA A 3 9.58 21.57 37.92
CA ALA A 3 8.92 20.29 38.21
C ALA A 3 8.53 19.62 36.88
N ARG A 4 9.07 18.44 36.59
CA ARG A 4 8.61 17.58 35.50
C ARG A 4 7.17 17.17 35.80
N GLN A 5 6.25 17.47 34.88
CA GLN A 5 4.90 16.94 34.99
C GLN A 5 4.90 15.41 34.81
N PRO A 6 4.13 14.67 35.63
CA PRO A 6 3.89 13.26 35.36
C PRO A 6 3.04 13.17 34.09
N SER A 7 3.57 12.56 33.04
CA SER A 7 2.79 12.20 31.86
C SER A 7 1.71 11.22 32.29
N ALA A 8 0.47 11.69 32.37
CA ALA A 8 -0.68 10.84 32.59
C ALA A 8 -0.70 9.79 31.48
N SER A 9 -0.45 8.53 31.84
CA SER A 9 -0.38 7.43 30.88
C SER A 9 -1.77 7.20 30.29
N VAL A 10 -1.95 7.57 29.02
CA VAL A 10 -3.19 7.44 28.24
C VAL A 10 -3.68 5.99 28.18
N TRP A 11 -2.78 5.04 28.44
CA TRP A 11 -3.05 3.59 28.52
C TRP A 11 -3.87 3.13 29.72
N ARG A 12 -4.05 3.97 30.75
CA ARG A 12 -4.88 3.61 31.91
C ARG A 12 -6.38 3.75 31.65
N ILE A 13 -6.76 4.42 30.57
CA ILE A 13 -8.15 4.63 30.21
C ILE A 13 -8.67 3.32 29.57
N PRO A 14 -9.71 2.67 30.14
CA PRO A 14 -10.23 1.40 29.61
C PRO A 14 -10.65 1.54 28.13
N LEU A 15 -11.23 2.68 27.77
CA LEU A 15 -11.61 3.03 26.40
C LEU A 15 -10.41 2.98 25.42
N VAL A 16 -9.24 3.47 25.81
CA VAL A 16 -8.04 3.45 24.96
C VAL A 16 -7.56 2.02 24.75
N ARG A 17 -7.66 1.17 25.78
CA ARG A 17 -7.31 -0.26 25.68
C ARG A 17 -8.26 -0.99 24.73
N GLU A 18 -9.55 -0.72 24.83
CA GLU A 18 -10.57 -1.30 23.94
C GLU A 18 -10.36 -0.89 22.48
N ILE A 19 -10.14 0.41 22.23
CA ILE A 19 -9.84 0.92 20.89
C ILE A 19 -8.54 0.31 20.35
N ALA A 20 -7.49 0.19 21.17
CA ALA A 20 -6.23 -0.42 20.76
C ALA A 20 -6.42 -1.88 20.32
N VAL A 21 -7.26 -2.64 21.03
CA VAL A 21 -7.58 -4.03 20.66
C VAL A 21 -8.35 -4.08 19.33
N ILE A 22 -9.36 -3.23 19.15
CA ILE A 22 -10.13 -3.15 17.89
C ILE A 22 -9.20 -2.77 16.72
N LEU A 23 -8.31 -1.80 16.93
CA LEU A 23 -7.32 -1.39 15.93
C LEU A 23 -6.34 -2.50 15.60
N LEU A 24 -5.88 -3.26 16.60
CA LEU A 24 -5.00 -4.40 16.39
C LEU A 24 -5.68 -5.46 15.52
N ILE A 25 -6.92 -5.83 15.84
CA ILE A 25 -7.71 -6.81 15.07
C ILE A 25 -7.85 -6.33 13.62
N LYS A 26 -8.21 -5.06 13.43
CA LYS A 26 -8.36 -4.48 12.09
C LYS A 26 -7.04 -4.49 11.32
N LEU A 27 -5.94 -4.14 11.98
CA LEU A 27 -4.61 -4.14 11.37
C LEU A 27 -4.20 -5.56 10.95
N THR A 28 -4.38 -6.55 11.83
CA THR A 28 -4.10 -7.95 11.52
C THR A 28 -4.95 -8.43 10.35
N LEU A 29 -6.26 -8.14 10.34
CA LEU A 29 -7.15 -8.52 9.25
C LEU A 29 -6.71 -7.91 7.90
N LEU A 30 -6.37 -6.63 7.89
CA LEU A 30 -5.88 -5.95 6.68
C LEU A 30 -4.56 -6.53 6.18
N LEU A 31 -3.61 -6.81 7.09
CA LEU A 31 -2.33 -7.40 6.73
C LEU A 31 -2.47 -8.84 6.23
N SER A 32 -3.38 -9.62 6.81
CA SER A 32 -3.67 -10.98 6.34
C SER A 32 -4.27 -10.99 4.93
N ILE A 33 -5.27 -10.14 4.67
CA ILE A 33 -5.85 -10.00 3.33
C ILE A 33 -4.78 -9.54 2.35
N LYS A 34 -4.00 -8.52 2.70
CA LYS A 34 -2.88 -8.05 1.89
C LYS A 34 -1.89 -9.18 1.60
N ALA A 35 -1.50 -9.95 2.61
CA ALA A 35 -0.57 -11.04 2.45
C ALA A 35 -1.11 -12.14 1.53
N ILE A 36 -2.40 -12.49 1.60
CA ILE A 36 -3.00 -13.51 0.72
C ILE A 36 -3.11 -13.01 -0.72
N TRP A 37 -3.58 -11.78 -0.93
CA TRP A 37 -3.84 -11.23 -2.26
C TRP A 37 -2.61 -10.66 -2.96
N PHE A 38 -1.57 -10.28 -2.20
CA PHE A 38 -0.32 -9.72 -2.73
C PHE A 38 0.90 -10.62 -2.46
N ASN A 39 0.71 -11.87 -2.02
CA ASN A 39 1.82 -12.83 -1.93
C ASN A 39 2.24 -13.36 -3.29
N GLU A 40 1.29 -13.57 -4.20
CA GLU A 40 1.66 -13.86 -5.57
C GLU A 40 2.22 -12.58 -6.18
N PRO A 41 3.39 -12.63 -6.85
CA PRO A 41 3.92 -11.48 -7.56
C PRO A 41 2.94 -11.13 -8.69
N THR A 42 1.99 -10.24 -8.38
CA THR A 42 1.07 -9.66 -9.37
C THR A 42 1.79 -8.69 -10.31
N VAL A 43 3.08 -8.44 -10.04
CA VAL A 43 4.02 -7.85 -10.99
C VAL A 43 4.56 -9.00 -11.84
N PRO A 44 4.21 -9.07 -13.14
CA PRO A 44 4.90 -9.97 -14.07
C PRO A 44 6.41 -9.73 -13.95
N GLY A 45 7.26 -10.75 -14.12
CA GLY A 45 8.72 -10.57 -14.05
C GLY A 45 9.24 -9.40 -14.91
N ASP A 46 8.51 -9.08 -15.98
CA ASP A 46 8.82 -8.03 -16.94
C ASP A 46 8.10 -6.69 -16.66
N GLY A 47 7.22 -6.65 -15.65
CA GLY A 47 6.37 -5.51 -15.32
C GLY A 47 7.18 -4.29 -14.85
N GLN A 48 8.22 -4.54 -14.05
CA GLN A 48 9.15 -3.49 -13.64
C GLN A 48 9.94 -2.95 -14.84
N GLN A 49 10.45 -3.84 -15.69
CA GLN A 49 11.23 -3.48 -16.87
C GLN A 49 10.40 -2.70 -17.90
N ARG A 50 9.11 -3.02 -18.04
CA ARG A 50 8.18 -2.29 -18.92
C ARG A 50 7.85 -0.89 -18.40
N VAL A 51 7.71 -0.72 -17.08
CA VAL A 51 7.49 0.60 -16.45
C VAL A 51 8.76 1.44 -16.54
N GLU A 52 9.93 0.85 -16.27
CA GLU A 52 11.22 1.53 -16.44
C GLU A 52 11.45 1.97 -17.88
N ALA A 53 11.12 1.12 -18.86
CA ALA A 53 11.18 1.48 -20.28
C ALA A 53 10.19 2.59 -20.67
N HIS A 54 9.01 2.67 -20.04
CA HIS A 54 8.05 3.76 -20.27
C HIS A 54 8.44 5.08 -19.57
N LEU A 55 9.07 5.03 -18.40
CA LEU A 55 9.41 6.22 -17.61
C LEU A 55 10.80 6.80 -17.94
N PHE A 56 11.76 5.93 -18.27
CA PHE A 56 13.16 6.31 -18.54
C PHE A 56 13.59 6.05 -19.99
N GLY A 57 12.69 5.48 -20.82
CA GLY A 57 12.92 5.41 -22.26
C GLY A 57 13.06 6.82 -22.85
N PRO A 58 13.90 6.99 -23.89
CA PRO A 58 13.99 8.28 -24.58
C PRO A 58 12.61 8.72 -25.05
N ALA A 59 12.26 9.98 -24.83
CA ALA A 59 11.01 10.61 -25.26
C ALA A 59 10.93 10.77 -26.80
N THR A 60 11.14 9.70 -27.54
CA THR A 60 11.13 9.71 -29.00
C THR A 60 10.68 8.37 -29.56
N THR A 61 9.43 8.00 -29.30
CA THR A 61 8.60 7.36 -30.34
C THR A 61 7.12 7.42 -29.94
N PRO A 62 6.25 8.13 -30.68
CA PRO A 62 4.83 7.84 -30.62
C PRO A 62 4.62 6.45 -31.25
N SER A 63 4.69 5.40 -30.42
CA SER A 63 4.29 4.07 -30.87
C SER A 63 2.77 4.07 -30.93
N SER A 64 2.29 4.23 -32.15
CA SER A 64 0.93 4.04 -32.61
C SER A 64 0.31 2.87 -31.85
N ILE A 65 -0.76 3.11 -31.09
CA ILE A 65 -1.75 2.08 -30.84
C ILE A 65 -2.53 1.98 -32.15
N PRO A 66 -2.40 0.92 -32.97
CA PRO A 66 -3.40 0.66 -33.97
C PRO A 66 -4.60 0.12 -33.18
N THR A 67 -5.56 0.99 -32.90
CA THR A 67 -6.93 0.54 -32.65
C THR A 67 -7.44 -0.02 -33.98
N GLU A 68 -6.99 -1.21 -34.36
CA GLU A 68 -7.65 -2.00 -35.39
C GLU A 68 -8.85 -2.69 -34.74
N GLU A 69 -9.89 -1.90 -34.49
CA GLU A 69 -11.23 -2.43 -34.28
C GLU A 69 -11.74 -2.88 -35.66
N LYS A 70 -11.57 -4.17 -35.94
CA LYS A 70 -12.10 -4.80 -37.15
C LYS A 70 -13.63 -4.88 -37.05
N PRO A 71 -14.39 -4.32 -38.01
CA PRO A 71 -15.85 -4.37 -37.99
C PRO A 71 -16.33 -5.80 -38.31
N ARG A 72 -17.39 -6.23 -37.62
CA ARG A 72 -18.25 -7.33 -38.05
C ARG A 72 -19.68 -6.84 -38.15
#